data_AF-A0A832YHV1-F1
#
_entry.id   AF-A0A832YHV1-F1
#
_cell.length_a   1.000
_cell.length_b   1.000
_cell.length_c   1.000
_cell.angle_alpha   90.00
_cell.angle_beta   90.00
_cell.angle_gamma   90.00
#
_symmetry.space_group_name_H-M   'P 1'
#
loop_
_entity.id
_entity.type
_entity.pdbx_description
1 polymer ?
#
loop_
_entity_poly.entity_id
_entity_poly.type
_entity_poly.pdbx_seq_one_letter_code
_entity_poly.pdbx_strand_id
1 'polypeptide(L)' 'EGKIQSLQKRKYDDAILFLKNLLKDNLKNCGIPKGLEKDFKSGVKIINASKVSNKSIKEAIASIAVTDETIFC' A
#
# COMPACT_ATOMS: atom_id res chain seq x y z
N GLU A 1 37.15 -3.31 -9.01
CA GLU A 1 35.99 -3.52 -9.92
C GLU A 1 35.20 -2.23 -10.04
N GLY A 2 35.27 -1.56 -11.20
CA GLY A 2 34.56 -0.29 -11.43
C GLY A 2 33.41 -0.51 -12.40
N LYS A 3 32.18 -0.71 -11.89
CA LYS A 3 30.98 -0.74 -12.73
C LYS A 3 30.37 0.66 -12.77
N ILE A 4 30.26 1.22 -13.97
CA ILE A 4 29.50 2.46 -14.21
C ILE A 4 28.02 2.13 -14.06
N GLN A 5 27.33 2.84 -13.16
CA GLN A 5 25.88 2.73 -12.97
C GLN A 5 25.20 4.00 -13.49
N SER A 6 24.06 3.86 -14.14
CA SER A 6 23.25 4.99 -14.60
C SER A 6 22.16 5.31 -13.58
N LEU A 7 21.90 6.61 -13.38
CA LEU A 7 20.76 7.05 -12.59
C LEU A 7 19.48 6.80 -13.39
N GLN A 8 18.60 6.00 -12.82
CA GLN A 8 17.27 5.72 -13.39
C GLN A 8 16.24 6.65 -12.74
N LYS A 9 15.37 7.25 -13.55
CA LYS A 9 14.22 8.00 -13.03
C LYS A 9 13.16 7.02 -12.52
N ARG A 10 12.59 7.32 -11.36
CA ARG A 10 11.43 6.56 -10.86
C ARG A 10 10.22 6.87 -11.72
N LYS A 11 9.39 5.85 -11.96
CA LYS A 11 8.14 5.98 -12.70
C LYS A 11 7.08 6.80 -11.95
N TYR A 12 7.11 6.74 -10.61
CA TYR A 12 6.19 7.46 -9.72
C TYR A 12 6.98 8.11 -8.60
N ASP A 13 6.62 9.35 -8.29
CA ASP A 13 7.11 10.16 -7.17
C ASP A 13 6.05 10.33 -6.07
N ASP A 14 4.76 10.25 -6.43
CA ASP A 14 3.62 10.22 -5.51
C ASP A 14 3.30 8.79 -5.04
N ALA A 15 3.29 8.60 -3.73
CA ALA A 15 3.05 7.29 -3.10
C ALA A 15 1.64 6.75 -3.35
N ILE A 16 0.62 7.62 -3.39
CA ILE A 16 -0.77 7.22 -3.66
C ILE A 16 -0.91 6.79 -5.11
N LEU A 17 -0.30 7.54 -6.04
CA LEU A 17 -0.29 7.20 -7.45
C LEU A 17 0.44 5.87 -7.70
N PHE A 18 1.59 5.67 -7.06
CA PHE A 18 2.30 4.40 -7.09
C PHE A 18 1.39 3.25 -6.63
N LEU A 19 0.77 3.38 -5.45
CA LEU A 19 -0.03 2.31 -4.86
C LEU A 19 -1.29 2.01 -5.68
N LYS A 20 -1.94 3.03 -6.25
CA LYS A 20 -3.08 2.86 -7.17
C LYS A 20 -2.70 2.03 -8.40
N ASN A 21 -1.56 2.35 -9.04
CA ASN A 21 -1.10 1.59 -10.22
C ASN A 21 -0.66 0.18 -9.83
N LEU A 22 -0.03 0.02 -8.67
CA LEU A 22 0.36 -1.29 -8.16
C LEU A 22 -0.85 -2.20 -7.96
N LEU A 23 -1.89 -1.73 -7.28
CA LEU A 23 -3.11 -2.50 -7.02
C LEU A 23 -3.94 -2.76 -8.28
N LYS A 24 -3.90 -1.86 -9.27
CA LYS A 24 -4.64 -2.02 -10.52
C LYS A 24 -3.96 -3.01 -11.47
N ASP A 25 -2.66 -2.84 -11.71
CA ASP A 25 -1.97 -3.51 -12.82
C ASP A 25 -1.09 -4.67 -12.36
N ASN A 26 -0.72 -4.71 -11.07
CA ASN A 26 0.30 -5.63 -10.53
C ASN A 26 -0.16 -6.39 -9.29
N LEU A 27 -1.47 -6.47 -9.03
CA LEU A 27 -2.02 -7.09 -7.82
C LEU A 27 -1.49 -8.51 -7.57
N LYS A 28 -1.32 -9.30 -8.63
CA LYS A 28 -0.80 -10.67 -8.58
C LYS A 28 0.63 -10.78 -8.04
N ASN A 29 1.43 -9.72 -8.19
CA ASN A 29 2.83 -9.66 -7.78
C ASN A 29 3.00 -9.03 -6.39
N CYS A 30 1.91 -8.63 -5.72
CA CYS A 30 1.95 -7.93 -4.44
C CYS A 30 2.00 -8.84 -3.22
N GLY A 31 2.07 -10.17 -3.39
CA GLY A 31 2.05 -11.11 -2.28
C GLY A 31 0.71 -11.17 -1.52
N ILE A 32 -0.37 -10.68 -2.13
CA ILE A 32 -1.70 -10.68 -1.51
C ILE A 32 -2.21 -12.11 -1.43
N PRO A 33 -2.69 -12.57 -0.25
CA PRO A 33 -3.28 -13.89 -0.10
C PRO A 33 -4.46 -14.09 -1.07
N LYS A 34 -4.56 -15.27 -1.68
CA LYS A 34 -5.65 -15.60 -2.63
C LYS A 34 -7.05 -15.34 -2.08
N GLY A 35 -7.23 -15.52 -0.77
CA GLY A 35 -8.51 -15.26 -0.08
C GLY A 35 -8.95 -13.79 -0.14
N LEU A 36 -8.01 -12.85 -0.22
CA LEU A 36 -8.26 -11.41 -0.23
C LEU A 36 -8.20 -10.78 -1.63
N GLU A 37 -7.75 -11.54 -2.64
CA GLU A 37 -7.57 -11.00 -4.00
C GLU A 37 -8.87 -10.39 -4.57
N LYS A 38 -10.03 -10.98 -4.23
CA LYS A 38 -11.34 -10.46 -4.65
C LYS A 38 -11.67 -9.11 -4.02
N ASP A 39 -11.35 -8.92 -2.75
CA ASP A 39 -11.61 -7.67 -2.04
C ASP A 39 -10.78 -6.54 -2.63
N PHE A 40 -9.49 -6.79 -2.87
CA PHE A 40 -8.62 -5.83 -3.52
C PHE A 40 -9.05 -5.48 -4.96
N LYS A 41 -9.61 -6.43 -5.71
CA LYS A 41 -10.21 -6.18 -7.03
C LYS A 41 -11.50 -5.39 -6.97
N SER A 42 -12.33 -5.62 -5.94
CA SER A 42 -13.57 -4.87 -5.72
C SER A 42 -13.32 -3.40 -5.36
N GLY A 43 -12.17 -3.13 -4.74
CA GLY A 43 -11.63 -1.79 -4.58
C GLY A 43 -11.09 -1.53 -3.18
N VAL A 44 -10.02 -0.75 -3.09
CA VAL A 44 -9.40 -0.33 -1.84
C VAL A 44 -9.35 1.19 -1.77
N LYS A 45 -9.72 1.76 -0.62
CA LYS A 45 -9.64 3.19 -0.38
C LYS A 45 -8.25 3.55 0.16
N ILE A 46 -7.48 4.28 -0.64
CA ILE A 46 -6.17 4.82 -0.24
C ILE A 46 -6.37 6.25 0.27
N ILE A 47 -5.96 6.51 1.51
CA ILE A 47 -6.17 7.80 2.18
C ILE A 47 -4.83 8.34 2.65
N ASN A 48 -4.60 9.65 2.45
CA ASN A 48 -3.47 10.32 3.09
C ASN A 48 -3.82 10.57 4.56
N ALA A 49 -2.96 10.15 5.47
CA ALA A 49 -3.14 10.36 6.91
C ALA A 49 -3.36 11.84 7.27
N SER A 50 -2.73 12.77 6.55
CA SER A 50 -2.91 14.21 6.77
C SER A 50 -4.32 14.72 6.44
N LYS A 51 -5.11 13.95 5.67
CA LYS A 51 -6.50 14.26 5.32
C LYS A 51 -7.51 13.64 6.28
N VAL A 52 -7.07 12.89 7.30
CA VAL A 52 -7.92 12.31 8.34
C VAL A 52 -7.88 13.24 9.55
N SER A 53 -8.82 14.18 9.62
CA SER A 53 -8.82 15.26 10.63
C SER A 53 -9.60 14.95 11.91
N ASN A 54 -10.39 13.86 11.95
CA ASN A 54 -11.43 13.68 12.98
C ASN A 54 -11.25 12.44 13.90
N LYS A 55 -10.16 11.69 13.77
CA LYS A 55 -9.75 10.67 14.75
C LYS A 55 -8.27 10.85 15.03
N SER A 56 -7.84 10.63 16.26
CA SER A 56 -6.41 10.61 16.54
C SER A 56 -5.75 9.60 15.60
N ILE A 57 -4.65 9.96 14.95
CA ILE A 57 -3.89 9.04 14.08
C ILE A 57 -3.59 7.72 14.84
N LYS A 58 -3.43 7.79 16.17
CA LYS A 58 -3.30 6.62 17.05
C LYS A 58 -4.52 5.69 17.00
N GLU A 59 -5.73 6.23 17.04
CA GLU A 59 -6.97 5.43 16.96
C GLU A 59 -7.16 4.81 15.57
N ALA A 60 -6.85 5.57 14.52
CA ALA A 60 -6.92 5.07 13.15
C ALA A 60 -5.89 3.95 12.90
N ILE A 61 -4.64 4.12 13.35
CA ILE A 61 -3.59 3.09 13.27
C ILE A 61 -3.97 1.88 14.12
N ALA A 62 -4.48 2.06 15.34
CA ALA A 62 -4.95 0.97 16.19
C ALA A 62 -6.09 0.18 15.51
N SER A 63 -7.01 0.84 14.81
CA SER A 63 -8.07 0.14 14.07
C SER A 63 -7.58 -0.60 12.81
N ILE A 64 -6.45 -0.19 12.23
CA ILE A 64 -5.84 -0.86 11.07
C ILE A 64 -4.97 -2.05 11.51
N ALA A 65 -4.29 -1.93 12.66
CA ALA A 65 -3.49 -3.02 13.24
C ALA A 65 -4.37 -4.13 13.84
N VAL A 66 -5.63 -3.83 14.15
CA VAL A 66 -6.62 -4.76 14.71
C VAL A 66 -7.64 -5.13 13.63
N THR A 67 -7.19 -5.82 12.59
CA THR A 67 -8.07 -6.69 11.80
C THR A 67 -7.62 -8.12 12.09
N ASP A 68 -8.40 -8.80 12.94
CA ASP A 68 -8.27 -10.19 13.40
C ASP A 68 -6.86 -10.67 13.72
N GLU A 69 -6.44 -10.47 14.98
CA GLU A 69 -5.51 -11.28 15.80
C GLU A 69 -4.36 -12.07 15.12
N THR A 70 -3.92 -11.67 13.94
CA THR A 70 -2.80 -12.25 13.20
C THR A 70 -1.86 -11.12 12.89
N ILE A 71 -1.11 -10.74 13.93
CA ILE A 71 0.13 -10.01 13.76
C ILE A 71 1.05 -10.92 12.94
N PHE A 72 1.22 -10.62 11.65
CA PHE A 72 2.32 -11.19 10.87
C PHE A 72 3.61 -10.50 11.34
N CYS A 73 4.24 -11.11 12.35
CA CYS A 73 5.62 -10.87 12.74
C CYS A 73 6.57 -11.57 11.76
#